data_AF-A0A7X6URH1-F1
#
_entry.id   AF-A0A7X6URH1-F1
#
_cell.length_a   1.000
_cell.length_b   1.000
_cell.length_c   1.000
_cell.angle_alpha   90.00
_cell.angle_beta   90.00
_cell.angle_gamma   90.00
#
_symmetry.space_group_name_H-M   'P 1'
#
loop_
_entity.id
_entity.type
_entity.pdbx_description
1 polymer ?
#
loop_
_entity_poly.entity_id
_entity_poly.type
_entity_poly.pdbx_seq_one_letter_code
_entity_poly.pdbx_strand_id
1 'polypeptide(L)'
;MKKIITLCLLISAFNFVTADVYIKSKQSVNEFEIMGHKQPAQNTTSEQWLTDTGMVVQQPNATIILNTKEQIFVYIDHESKTYIQTTLPLDIKKLFPAEIADLAEMMTSSITVLPLKETKKIGNWDCKLHEVTITMMMQQSKNRVWATTDLPFDWKKFADLQTQMFQLNTPFLDDNSLAELKKVQGIPILSELVTTVMGTEVKNSTEIVEIQEKKAPANLFDIPAGYTKKDRLSPGDFLSNR
;
A
#
# COMPACT_ATOMS: atom_id res chain seq x y z
N MET A 1 -66.63 -22.38 -12.89
CA MET A 1 -66.05 -21.31 -12.06
C MET A 1 -64.64 -21.73 -11.66
N LYS A 2 -63.61 -21.36 -12.44
CA LYS A 2 -62.21 -21.70 -12.17
C LYS A 2 -61.54 -20.50 -11.51
N LYS A 3 -61.06 -20.67 -10.27
CA LYS A 3 -60.33 -19.64 -9.51
C LYS A 3 -58.93 -19.50 -10.12
N ILE A 4 -58.61 -18.32 -10.64
CA ILE A 4 -57.27 -17.96 -11.08
C ILE A 4 -56.52 -17.46 -9.85
N ILE A 5 -55.48 -18.18 -9.44
CA ILE A 5 -54.55 -17.78 -8.38
C ILE A 5 -53.48 -16.92 -9.06
N THR A 6 -53.52 -15.62 -8.82
CA THR A 6 -52.47 -14.68 -9.27
C THR A 6 -51.24 -14.84 -8.39
N LEU A 7 -50.18 -15.42 -8.95
CA LEU A 7 -48.86 -15.50 -8.33
C LEU A 7 -48.15 -14.15 -8.54
N CYS A 8 -48.10 -13.31 -7.51
CA CYS A 8 -47.26 -12.11 -7.49
C CYS A 8 -45.78 -12.52 -7.41
N LEU A 9 -45.07 -12.44 -8.53
CA LEU A 9 -43.62 -12.59 -8.58
C LEU A 9 -42.98 -11.30 -8.03
N LEU A 10 -42.56 -11.34 -6.76
CA LEU A 10 -41.74 -10.29 -6.14
C LEU A 10 -40.33 -10.34 -6.75
N ILE A 11 -40.08 -9.52 -7.76
CA ILE A 11 -38.74 -9.27 -8.30
C ILE A 11 -38.04 -8.36 -7.30
N SER A 12 -37.34 -8.95 -6.33
CA SER A 12 -36.38 -8.24 -5.50
C SER A 12 -35.21 -7.80 -6.38
N ALA A 13 -35.21 -6.53 -6.76
CA ALA A 13 -34.03 -5.88 -7.34
C ALA A 13 -32.92 -5.91 -6.28
N PHE A 14 -32.02 -6.90 -6.38
CA PHE A 14 -30.73 -6.84 -5.72
C PHE A 14 -29.96 -5.70 -6.38
N ASN A 15 -30.05 -4.52 -5.78
CA ASN A 15 -29.06 -3.48 -6.01
C ASN A 15 -27.75 -4.04 -5.45
N PHE A 16 -26.86 -4.48 -6.34
CA PHE A 16 -25.46 -4.65 -5.98
C PHE A 16 -24.93 -3.25 -5.69
N VAL A 17 -25.04 -2.83 -4.43
CA VAL A 17 -24.23 -1.72 -3.93
C VAL A 17 -22.79 -2.21 -4.08
N THR A 18 -21.99 -1.53 -4.90
CA THR A 18 -20.55 -1.74 -4.91
C THR A 18 -20.06 -1.36 -3.51
N ALA A 19 -19.80 -2.37 -2.69
CA ALA A 19 -19.29 -2.15 -1.36
C ALA A 19 -17.83 -1.72 -1.47
N ASP A 20 -17.45 -0.70 -0.71
CA ASP A 20 -16.04 -0.35 -0.57
C ASP A 20 -15.30 -1.49 0.15
N VAL A 21 -13.99 -1.58 -0.06
CA VAL A 21 -13.17 -2.61 0.57
C VAL A 21 -12.32 -1.98 1.66
N TYR A 22 -12.41 -2.54 2.84
CA TYR A 22 -11.53 -2.27 3.98
C TYR A 22 -10.48 -3.38 4.09
N ILE A 23 -9.24 -2.98 4.30
CA ILE A 23 -8.10 -3.87 4.52
C ILE A 23 -7.38 -3.42 5.78
N LYS A 24 -7.12 -4.34 6.70
CA LYS A 24 -6.32 -4.07 7.90
C LYS A 24 -5.04 -4.88 7.84
N SER A 25 -3.91 -4.21 8.07
CA SER A 25 -2.59 -4.83 8.07
C SER A 25 -1.89 -4.61 9.40
N LYS A 26 -1.17 -5.63 9.86
CA LYS A 26 -0.21 -5.54 10.94
C LYS A 26 1.19 -5.42 10.34
N GLN A 27 1.96 -4.45 10.82
CA GLN A 27 3.36 -4.30 10.48
C GLN A 27 4.20 -4.65 11.71
N SER A 28 5.30 -5.36 11.51
CA SER A 28 6.16 -5.82 12.60
C SER A 28 7.62 -5.59 12.24
N VAL A 29 8.37 -5.07 13.21
CA VAL A 29 9.82 -4.95 13.18
C VAL A 29 10.38 -5.71 14.37
N ASN A 30 11.37 -6.58 14.15
CA ASN A 30 11.99 -7.30 15.26
C ASN A 30 12.81 -6.37 16.16
N GLU A 31 13.16 -6.83 17.35
CA GLU A 31 14.19 -6.13 18.12
C GLU A 31 15.55 -6.24 17.41
N PHE A 32 16.33 -5.16 17.46
CA PHE A 32 17.68 -5.11 16.90
C PHE A 32 18.54 -4.13 17.68
N GLU A 33 19.87 -4.24 17.53
CA GLU A 33 20.83 -3.35 18.17
C GLU A 33 21.73 -2.73 17.12
N ILE A 34 21.88 -1.40 17.20
CA ILE A 34 22.77 -0.63 16.33
C ILE A 34 23.56 0.32 17.22
N MET A 35 24.89 0.34 17.08
CA MET A 35 25.78 1.26 17.80
C MET A 35 25.61 1.23 19.34
N GLY A 36 25.35 0.05 19.92
CA GLY A 36 25.13 -0.10 21.37
C GLY A 36 23.75 0.35 21.86
N HIS A 37 22.86 0.78 20.96
CA HIS A 37 21.49 1.17 21.28
C HIS A 37 20.52 0.06 20.85
N LYS A 38 19.87 -0.55 21.85
CA LYS A 38 18.82 -1.55 21.61
C LYS A 38 17.53 -0.86 21.19
N GLN A 39 17.01 -1.25 20.04
CA GLN A 39 15.67 -0.90 19.56
C GLN A 39 14.72 -2.06 19.90
N PRO A 40 13.64 -1.82 20.67
CA PRO A 40 12.68 -2.87 20.98
C PRO A 40 11.88 -3.25 19.73
N ALA A 41 11.32 -4.46 19.73
CA ALA A 41 10.40 -4.87 18.68
C ALA A 41 9.20 -3.92 18.63
N GLN A 42 8.78 -3.58 17.42
CA GLN A 42 7.66 -2.68 17.19
C GLN A 42 6.55 -3.37 16.40
N ASN A 43 5.31 -3.03 16.74
CA ASN A 43 4.13 -3.46 15.98
C ASN A 43 3.23 -2.27 15.75
N THR A 44 2.90 -2.01 14.50
CA THR A 44 1.94 -0.98 14.10
C THR A 44 0.81 -1.60 13.30
N THR A 45 -0.27 -0.85 13.15
CA THR A 45 -1.41 -1.25 12.32
C THR A 45 -1.61 -0.18 11.27
N SER A 46 -1.91 -0.60 10.05
CA SER A 46 -2.36 0.26 8.97
C SER A 46 -3.73 -0.18 8.50
N GLU A 47 -4.57 0.80 8.18
CA GLU A 47 -5.91 0.60 7.64
C GLU A 47 -5.95 1.17 6.23
N GLN A 48 -6.51 0.41 5.30
CA GLN A 48 -6.61 0.81 3.91
C GLN A 48 -8.05 0.68 3.43
N TRP A 49 -8.50 1.69 2.70
CA TRP A 49 -9.79 1.73 2.05
C TRP A 49 -9.59 1.79 0.54
N LEU A 50 -10.29 0.93 -0.18
CA LEU A 50 -10.38 0.90 -1.64
C LEU A 50 -11.84 1.19 -2.02
N THR A 51 -12.05 2.25 -2.79
CA THR A 51 -13.38 2.75 -3.16
C THR A 51 -13.41 3.10 -4.65
N ASP A 52 -14.59 3.33 -5.21
CA ASP A 52 -14.74 3.87 -6.58
C ASP A 52 -14.18 5.30 -6.72
N THR A 53 -13.93 6.01 -5.62
CA THR A 53 -13.30 7.35 -5.63
C THR A 53 -11.78 7.25 -5.64
N GLY A 54 -11.22 6.18 -5.07
CA GLY A 54 -9.78 5.96 -4.98
C GLY A 54 -9.40 5.21 -3.70
N MET A 55 -8.19 5.47 -3.22
CA MET A 55 -7.58 4.73 -2.13
C MET A 55 -7.14 5.66 -0.99
N VAL A 56 -7.37 5.22 0.25
CA VAL A 56 -6.85 5.89 1.44
C VAL A 56 -6.12 4.88 2.30
N VAL A 57 -4.91 5.24 2.76
CA VAL A 57 -4.10 4.43 3.70
C VAL A 57 -3.88 5.27 4.94
N GLN A 58 -4.28 4.74 6.09
CA GLN A 58 -4.15 5.36 7.40
C GLN A 58 -3.12 4.57 8.21
N GLN A 59 -2.17 5.29 8.78
CA GLN A 59 -1.11 4.79 9.64
C GLN A 59 -1.07 5.68 10.90
N PRO A 60 -0.42 5.25 11.99
CA PRO A 60 -0.41 6.03 13.23
C PRO A 60 0.16 7.45 13.06
N ASN A 61 1.17 7.61 12.20
CA ASN A 61 1.88 8.87 11.96
C ASN A 61 1.44 9.61 10.69
N ALA A 62 0.79 8.93 9.74
CA ALA A 62 0.44 9.53 8.46
C ALA A 62 -0.86 9.00 7.86
N THR A 63 -1.51 9.82 7.03
CA THR A 63 -2.60 9.40 6.14
C THR A 63 -2.23 9.74 4.71
N ILE A 64 -2.41 8.78 3.79
CA ILE A 64 -2.19 8.94 2.36
C ILE A 64 -3.52 8.83 1.64
N ILE A 65 -3.83 9.78 0.77
CA ILE A 65 -5.05 9.83 -0.02
C ILE A 65 -4.68 9.87 -1.50
N LEU A 66 -5.22 8.94 -2.28
CA LEU A 66 -5.20 8.93 -3.74
C LEU A 66 -6.65 9.04 -4.22
N ASN A 67 -7.10 10.23 -4.62
CA ASN A 67 -8.43 10.47 -5.15
C ASN A 67 -8.37 10.51 -6.68
N THR A 68 -8.87 9.46 -7.32
CA THR A 68 -8.84 9.29 -8.78
C THR A 68 -9.91 10.11 -9.51
N LYS A 69 -11.00 10.49 -8.83
CA LYS A 69 -12.03 11.36 -9.42
C LYS A 69 -11.56 12.80 -9.52
N GLU A 70 -10.91 13.28 -8.47
CA GLU A 70 -10.34 14.64 -8.42
C GLU A 70 -8.92 14.71 -8.98
N GLN A 71 -8.29 13.57 -9.29
CA GLN A 71 -6.91 13.46 -9.74
C GLN A 71 -5.92 14.10 -8.75
N ILE A 72 -6.13 13.88 -7.46
CA ILE A 72 -5.28 14.44 -6.39
C ILE A 72 -4.64 13.35 -5.54
N PHE A 73 -3.43 13.66 -5.09
CA PHE A 73 -2.73 12.98 -4.02
C PHE A 73 -2.61 13.90 -2.83
N VAL A 74 -2.80 13.36 -1.63
CA VAL A 74 -2.53 14.05 -0.37
C VAL A 74 -1.69 13.14 0.52
N TYR A 75 -0.63 13.69 1.10
CA TYR A 75 0.08 13.08 2.22
C TYR A 75 -0.12 13.97 3.44
N ILE A 76 -0.59 13.38 4.53
CA ILE A 76 -0.92 14.05 5.78
C ILE A 76 0.00 13.49 6.85
N ASP A 77 0.78 14.36 7.48
CA ASP A 77 1.63 14.05 8.63
C ASP A 77 0.89 14.44 9.92
N HIS A 78 0.60 13.45 10.76
CA HIS A 78 -0.12 13.61 12.02
C HIS A 78 0.75 14.15 13.16
N GLU A 79 2.08 13.99 13.10
CA GLU A 79 3.02 14.53 14.09
C GLU A 79 3.15 16.04 13.94
N SER A 80 3.44 16.52 12.73
CA SER A 80 3.61 17.95 12.47
C SER A 80 2.30 18.69 12.13
N LYS A 81 1.18 17.97 12.03
CA LYS A 81 -0.13 18.49 11.59
C LYS A 81 -0.03 19.25 10.28
N THR A 82 0.69 18.69 9.32
CA THR A 82 0.87 19.30 8.01
C THR A 82 0.45 18.33 6.91
N TYR A 83 0.21 18.86 5.72
CA TYR A 83 -0.07 18.04 4.56
C TYR A 83 0.54 18.65 3.31
N ILE A 84 0.81 17.79 2.33
CA ILE A 84 1.06 18.22 0.96
C ILE A 84 -0.07 17.72 0.07
N GLN A 85 -0.30 18.42 -1.03
CA GLN A 85 -1.27 18.02 -2.03
C GLN A 85 -0.71 18.29 -3.42
N THR A 86 -0.77 17.29 -4.29
CA THR A 86 -0.40 17.41 -5.72
C THR A 86 -1.36 16.63 -6.60
N THR A 87 -1.11 16.62 -7.91
CA THR A 87 -1.92 15.94 -8.92
C THR A 87 -1.45 14.50 -9.17
N LEU A 88 -2.37 13.64 -9.60
CA LEU A 88 -2.08 12.33 -10.17
C LEU A 88 -1.89 12.42 -11.70
N PRO A 89 -1.12 11.50 -12.32
CA PRO A 89 -0.25 10.49 -11.71
C PRO A 89 0.93 11.14 -10.96
N LEU A 90 1.44 10.45 -9.95
CA LEU A 90 2.51 10.96 -9.11
C LEU A 90 3.79 11.19 -9.89
N ASP A 91 4.24 12.44 -9.96
CA ASP A 91 5.62 12.77 -10.30
C ASP A 91 6.46 12.75 -9.02
N ILE A 92 6.91 11.54 -8.68
CA ILE A 92 7.68 11.25 -7.47
C ILE A 92 8.87 12.20 -7.33
N LYS A 93 9.54 12.57 -8.44
CA LYS A 93 10.69 13.50 -8.44
C LYS A 93 10.30 14.90 -7.94
N LYS A 94 9.10 15.38 -8.25
CA LYS A 94 8.63 16.71 -7.82
C LYS A 94 8.31 16.77 -6.33
N LEU A 95 8.01 15.64 -5.70
CA LEU A 95 7.72 15.55 -4.27
C LEU A 95 8.96 15.76 -3.39
N PHE A 96 10.15 15.45 -3.91
CA PHE A 96 11.42 15.58 -3.17
C PHE A 96 12.05 16.97 -3.29
N PRO A 97 12.79 17.44 -2.27
CA PRO A 97 13.68 18.61 -2.40
C PRO A 97 14.63 18.51 -3.60
N ALA A 98 15.04 19.65 -4.15
CA ALA A 98 15.88 19.69 -5.36
C ALA A 98 17.21 18.95 -5.17
N GLU A 99 17.81 18.99 -3.96
CA GLU A 99 19.07 18.28 -3.70
C GLU A 99 18.94 16.75 -3.80
N ILE A 100 17.74 16.18 -3.56
CA ILE A 100 17.48 14.74 -3.71
C ILE A 100 17.17 14.39 -5.17
N ALA A 101 16.63 15.33 -5.96
CA ALA A 101 16.36 15.10 -7.37
C ALA A 101 17.64 14.84 -8.19
N ASP A 102 18.75 15.51 -7.84
CA ASP A 102 20.05 15.31 -8.48
C ASP A 102 20.68 13.95 -8.11
N LEU A 103 20.32 13.39 -6.94
CA LEU A 103 20.74 12.05 -6.51
C LEU A 103 19.83 10.95 -7.07
N ALA A 104 18.68 11.29 -7.67
CA ALA A 104 17.67 10.34 -8.12
C ALA A 104 18.19 9.33 -9.15
N GLU A 105 19.12 9.73 -10.03
CA GLU A 105 19.72 8.81 -11.00
C GLU A 105 20.57 7.73 -10.32
N MET A 106 21.34 8.10 -9.30
CA MET A 106 22.13 7.14 -8.51
C MET A 106 21.26 6.27 -7.59
N MET A 107 20.11 6.80 -7.15
CA MET A 107 19.14 6.12 -6.30
C MET A 107 18.09 5.33 -7.09
N THR A 108 18.17 5.33 -8.43
CA THR A 108 17.23 4.58 -9.25
C THR A 108 17.33 3.09 -8.91
N SER A 109 16.20 2.52 -8.52
CA SER A 109 16.11 1.13 -8.10
C SER A 109 15.60 0.27 -9.24
N SER A 110 16.21 -0.90 -9.44
CA SER A 110 15.72 -1.90 -10.38
C SER A 110 15.01 -3.03 -9.63
N ILE A 111 13.88 -3.50 -10.14
CA ILE A 111 13.12 -4.61 -9.56
C ILE A 111 13.18 -5.83 -10.46
N THR A 112 13.28 -7.01 -9.86
CA THR A 112 13.05 -8.28 -10.54
C THR A 112 12.09 -9.13 -9.73
N VAL A 113 11.10 -9.70 -10.38
CA VAL A 113 10.12 -10.59 -9.72
C VAL A 113 10.28 -12.01 -10.24
N LEU A 114 10.50 -12.94 -9.32
CA LEU A 114 10.56 -14.37 -9.56
C LEU A 114 9.34 -15.05 -8.92
N PRO A 115 8.33 -15.47 -9.71
CA PRO A 115 7.26 -16.32 -9.21
C PRO A 115 7.82 -17.69 -8.79
N LEU A 116 7.46 -18.15 -7.61
CA LEU A 116 7.88 -19.44 -7.07
C LEU A 116 6.69 -20.42 -7.04
N LYS A 117 7.00 -21.72 -7.02
CA LYS A 117 5.97 -22.77 -7.00
C LYS A 117 5.36 -22.99 -5.61
N GLU A 118 5.91 -22.34 -4.58
CA GLU A 118 5.46 -22.46 -3.20
C GLU A 118 4.08 -21.82 -3.01
N THR A 119 3.22 -22.54 -2.30
CA THR A 119 1.89 -22.07 -1.88
C THR A 119 1.78 -22.18 -0.37
N LYS A 120 1.11 -21.20 0.27
CA LYS A 120 0.89 -21.20 1.70
C LYS A 120 -0.49 -20.61 1.99
N LYS A 121 -1.23 -21.23 2.90
CA LYS A 121 -2.45 -20.65 3.46
C LYS A 121 -2.07 -19.68 4.58
N ILE A 122 -2.49 -18.43 4.46
CA ILE A 122 -2.27 -17.37 5.45
C ILE A 122 -3.64 -16.84 5.83
N GLY A 123 -4.02 -16.97 7.11
CA GLY A 123 -5.42 -16.77 7.52
C GLY A 123 -6.38 -17.62 6.69
N ASN A 124 -7.27 -16.95 5.95
CA ASN A 124 -8.25 -17.60 5.08
C ASN A 124 -7.83 -17.69 3.61
N TRP A 125 -6.67 -17.15 3.23
CA TRP A 125 -6.27 -16.98 1.84
C TRP A 125 -5.21 -17.98 1.41
N ASP A 126 -5.46 -18.64 0.27
CA ASP A 126 -4.44 -19.42 -0.41
C ASP A 126 -3.53 -18.48 -1.22
N CYS A 127 -2.26 -18.44 -0.83
CA CYS A 127 -1.28 -17.50 -1.37
C CYS A 127 -0.20 -18.21 -2.18
N LYS A 128 0.30 -17.53 -3.21
CA LYS A 128 1.47 -17.94 -3.99
C LYS A 128 2.65 -17.05 -3.67
N LEU A 129 3.83 -17.65 -3.56
CA LEU A 129 5.05 -16.94 -3.26
C LEU A 129 5.66 -16.29 -4.51
N HIS A 130 6.12 -15.06 -4.34
CA HIS A 130 6.99 -14.35 -5.26
C HIS A 130 8.22 -13.90 -4.48
N GLU A 131 9.40 -14.05 -5.06
CA GLU A 131 10.60 -13.35 -4.59
C GLU A 131 10.72 -12.04 -5.39
N VAL A 132 10.68 -10.91 -4.68
CA VAL A 132 10.86 -9.58 -5.26
C VAL A 132 12.25 -9.09 -4.85
N THR A 133 13.15 -8.97 -5.81
CA THR A 133 14.49 -8.43 -5.58
C THR A 133 14.50 -6.96 -5.96
N ILE A 134 14.92 -6.10 -5.04
CA ILE A 134 15.13 -4.67 -5.28
C ILE A 134 16.62 -4.42 -5.25
N THR A 135 17.17 -3.85 -6.32
CA THR A 135 18.58 -3.46 -6.40
C THR A 135 18.67 -1.94 -6.41
N MET A 136 19.38 -1.36 -5.45
CA MET A 136 19.63 0.07 -5.35
C MET A 136 21.09 0.29 -4.97
N MET A 137 21.80 1.20 -5.65
CA MET A 137 23.23 1.49 -5.38
C MET A 137 24.12 0.24 -5.24
N MET A 138 23.97 -0.73 -6.15
CA MET A 138 24.69 -2.03 -6.14
C MET A 138 24.38 -2.96 -4.95
N GLN A 139 23.47 -2.58 -4.05
CA GLN A 139 22.98 -3.43 -2.97
C GLN A 139 21.66 -4.09 -3.38
N GLN A 140 21.48 -5.35 -3.00
CA GLN A 140 20.25 -6.10 -3.27
C GLN A 140 19.53 -6.40 -1.96
N SER A 141 18.22 -6.16 -1.95
CA SER A 141 17.32 -6.68 -0.93
C SER A 141 16.37 -7.70 -1.56
N LYS A 142 16.05 -8.75 -0.82
CA LYS A 142 15.12 -9.79 -1.23
C LYS A 142 13.89 -9.77 -0.33
N ASN A 143 12.74 -9.63 -0.96
CA ASN A 143 11.43 -9.65 -0.31
C ASN A 143 10.71 -10.94 -0.68
N ARG A 144 10.21 -11.65 0.32
CA ARG A 144 9.27 -12.76 0.09
C ARG A 144 7.86 -12.20 0.17
N VAL A 145 7.12 -12.30 -0.94
CA VAL A 145 5.78 -11.74 -1.08
C VAL A 145 4.79 -12.86 -1.37
N TRP A 146 3.93 -13.15 -0.41
CA TRP A 146 2.81 -14.08 -0.53
C TRP A 146 1.58 -13.31 -0.98
N ALA A 147 1.14 -13.52 -2.21
CA ALA A 147 -0.01 -12.83 -2.79
C ALA A 147 -1.15 -13.78 -3.13
N THR A 148 -2.38 -13.29 -3.06
CA THR A 148 -3.58 -14.04 -3.44
C THR A 148 -4.43 -13.28 -4.46
N THR A 149 -5.01 -14.02 -5.39
CA THR A 149 -6.04 -13.53 -6.31
C THR A 149 -7.44 -13.93 -5.88
N ASP A 150 -7.57 -14.73 -4.82
CA ASP A 150 -8.84 -15.23 -4.30
C ASP A 150 -9.41 -14.25 -3.28
N LEU A 151 -10.16 -13.27 -3.79
CA LEU A 151 -10.66 -12.12 -3.04
C LEU A 151 -12.15 -11.90 -3.37
N PRO A 152 -12.92 -11.32 -2.43
CA PRO A 152 -14.33 -11.03 -2.67
C PRO A 152 -14.56 -9.89 -3.68
N PHE A 153 -13.50 -9.19 -4.09
CA PHE A 153 -13.52 -8.08 -5.03
C PHE A 153 -12.51 -8.27 -6.17
N ASP A 154 -12.71 -7.54 -7.27
CA ASP A 154 -11.76 -7.52 -8.39
C ASP A 154 -10.54 -6.63 -8.07
N TRP A 155 -9.45 -7.26 -7.61
CA TRP A 155 -8.21 -6.58 -7.26
C TRP A 155 -7.59 -5.79 -8.42
N LYS A 156 -7.86 -6.16 -9.67
CA LYS A 156 -7.28 -5.49 -10.85
C LYS A 156 -7.75 -4.04 -10.96
N LYS A 157 -8.95 -3.72 -10.46
CA LYS A 157 -9.47 -2.35 -10.37
C LYS A 157 -8.56 -1.41 -9.58
N PHE A 158 -7.77 -1.95 -8.66
CA PHE A 158 -6.91 -1.19 -7.76
C PHE A 158 -5.41 -1.39 -8.05
N ALA A 159 -5.04 -2.17 -9.05
CA ALA A 159 -3.64 -2.52 -9.33
C ALA A 159 -2.76 -1.29 -9.61
N ASP A 160 -3.28 -0.30 -10.35
CA ASP A 160 -2.55 0.93 -10.64
C ASP A 160 -2.36 1.78 -9.38
N LEU A 161 -3.37 1.86 -8.51
CA LEU A 161 -3.27 2.56 -7.21
C LEU A 161 -2.26 1.88 -6.28
N GLN A 162 -2.24 0.55 -6.25
CA GLN A 162 -1.24 -0.21 -5.50
C GLN A 162 0.17 0.00 -6.08
N THR A 163 0.30 0.11 -7.39
CA THR A 163 1.58 0.44 -8.04
C THR A 163 2.07 1.83 -7.64
N GLN A 164 1.17 2.83 -7.63
CA GLN A 164 1.52 4.19 -7.17
C GLN A 164 1.91 4.22 -5.69
N MET A 165 1.22 3.45 -4.84
CA MET A 165 1.59 3.30 -3.43
C MET A 165 2.95 2.62 -3.26
N PHE A 166 3.26 1.64 -4.10
CA PHE A 166 4.58 1.02 -4.12
C PHE A 166 5.66 2.03 -4.50
N GLN A 167 5.43 2.86 -5.53
CA GLN A 167 6.37 3.91 -5.96
C GLN A 167 6.61 4.99 -4.89
N LEU A 168 5.64 5.25 -4.01
CA LEU A 168 5.84 6.15 -2.87
C LEU A 168 6.81 5.57 -1.84
N ASN A 169 6.72 4.25 -1.58
CA ASN A 169 7.57 3.56 -0.61
C ASN A 169 8.92 3.12 -1.20
N THR A 170 9.02 3.01 -2.51
CA THR A 170 10.25 2.71 -3.24
C THR A 170 10.38 3.68 -4.40
N PRO A 171 10.85 4.91 -4.14
CA PRO A 171 10.94 5.95 -5.16
C PRO A 171 12.02 5.61 -6.20
N PHE A 172 11.96 6.32 -7.33
CA PHE A 172 12.94 6.22 -8.42
C PHE A 172 13.01 4.83 -9.07
N LEU A 173 11.86 4.29 -9.45
CA LEU A 173 11.79 3.07 -10.26
C LEU A 173 11.84 3.39 -11.75
N ASP A 174 12.56 2.58 -12.52
CA ASP A 174 12.48 2.61 -13.98
C ASP A 174 11.24 1.87 -14.52
N ASP A 175 10.89 2.11 -15.79
CA ASP A 175 9.70 1.51 -16.41
C ASP A 175 9.76 -0.02 -16.45
N ASN A 176 10.96 -0.59 -16.58
CA ASN A 176 11.15 -2.04 -16.57
C ASN A 176 10.80 -2.63 -15.20
N SER A 177 11.16 -1.95 -14.12
CA SER A 177 10.85 -2.34 -12.75
C SER A 177 9.36 -2.29 -12.48
N LEU A 178 8.65 -1.29 -13.02
CA LEU A 178 7.19 -1.22 -12.97
C LEU A 178 6.54 -2.39 -13.74
N ALA A 179 7.11 -2.79 -14.88
CA ALA A 179 6.64 -3.96 -15.62
C ALA A 179 6.89 -5.26 -14.85
N GLU A 180 8.04 -5.40 -14.19
CA GLU A 180 8.38 -6.55 -13.34
C GLU A 180 7.42 -6.68 -12.16
N LEU A 181 7.07 -5.58 -11.49
CA LEU A 181 6.12 -5.59 -10.38
C LEU A 181 4.75 -6.18 -10.76
N LYS A 182 4.29 -5.95 -12.00
CA LYS A 182 3.01 -6.51 -12.51
C LYS A 182 2.99 -8.04 -12.56
N LYS A 183 4.15 -8.71 -12.42
CA LYS A 183 4.21 -10.18 -12.29
C LYS A 183 3.69 -10.68 -10.94
N VAL A 184 3.69 -9.84 -9.89
CA VAL A 184 3.03 -10.16 -8.63
C VAL A 184 1.53 -10.02 -8.85
N GLN A 185 0.85 -11.15 -9.03
CA GLN A 185 -0.60 -11.16 -9.25
C GLN A 185 -1.35 -11.19 -7.92
N GLY A 186 -2.39 -10.36 -7.81
CA GLY A 186 -3.24 -10.30 -6.64
C GLY A 186 -2.80 -9.29 -5.59
N ILE A 187 -3.33 -9.43 -4.38
CA ILE A 187 -2.99 -8.59 -3.23
C ILE A 187 -1.95 -9.33 -2.37
N PRO A 188 -0.82 -8.68 -2.01
CA PRO A 188 0.12 -9.20 -1.03
C PRO A 188 -0.55 -9.39 0.35
N ILE A 189 -0.74 -10.63 0.79
CA ILE A 189 -1.27 -10.96 2.11
C ILE A 189 -0.16 -10.94 3.17
N LEU A 190 1.04 -11.38 2.81
CA LEU A 190 2.22 -11.32 3.69
C LEU A 190 3.44 -10.92 2.87
N SER A 191 4.15 -9.91 3.33
CA SER A 191 5.47 -9.56 2.83
C SER A 191 6.49 -9.64 3.96
N GLU A 192 7.62 -10.28 3.70
CA GLU A 192 8.73 -10.45 4.62
C GLU A 192 10.00 -9.91 3.98
N LEU A 193 10.65 -8.99 4.67
CA LEU A 193 11.88 -8.34 4.24
C LEU A 193 12.94 -8.52 5.33
N VAL A 194 14.14 -8.91 4.90
CA VAL A 194 15.34 -8.85 5.75
C VAL A 194 16.27 -7.81 5.16
N THR A 195 16.53 -6.75 5.93
CA THR A 195 17.50 -5.71 5.58
C THR A 195 18.69 -5.79 6.50
N THR A 196 19.87 -5.45 6.01
CA THR A 196 21.06 -5.30 6.85
C THR A 196 21.29 -3.81 7.11
N VAL A 197 21.26 -3.40 8.36
CA VAL A 197 21.56 -2.02 8.78
C VAL A 197 22.83 -2.05 9.63
N MET A 198 23.91 -1.43 9.14
CA MET A 198 25.23 -1.42 9.80
C MET A 198 25.76 -2.82 10.20
N GLY A 199 25.45 -3.84 9.40
CA GLY A 199 25.85 -5.23 9.66
C GLY A 199 24.86 -6.04 10.52
N THR A 200 23.83 -5.41 11.09
CA THR A 200 22.78 -6.06 11.84
C THR A 200 21.60 -6.41 10.93
N GLU A 201 21.11 -7.65 10.99
CA GLU A 201 19.88 -8.05 10.30
C GLU A 201 18.64 -7.50 11.02
N VAL A 202 17.82 -6.77 10.29
CA VAL A 202 16.52 -6.26 10.70
C VAL A 202 15.45 -6.95 9.85
N LYS A 203 14.51 -7.60 10.52
CA LYS A 203 13.39 -8.31 9.91
C LYS A 203 12.14 -7.47 10.02
N ASN A 204 11.56 -7.17 8.88
CA ASN A 204 10.31 -6.44 8.74
C ASN A 204 9.27 -7.35 8.11
N SER A 205 8.04 -7.29 8.59
CA SER A 205 6.91 -7.94 7.93
C SER A 205 5.68 -7.04 7.89
N THR A 206 4.87 -7.26 6.86
CA THR A 206 3.52 -6.70 6.76
C THR A 206 2.57 -7.85 6.45
N GLU A 207 1.55 -8.03 7.29
CA GLU A 207 0.54 -9.08 7.16
C GLU A 207 -0.86 -8.46 7.13
N ILE A 208 -1.63 -8.74 6.08
CA ILE A 208 -3.06 -8.43 6.05
C ILE A 208 -3.78 -9.40 6.99
N VAL A 209 -4.45 -8.85 7.99
CA VAL A 209 -5.19 -9.60 9.01
C VAL A 209 -6.71 -9.53 8.80
N GLU A 210 -7.20 -8.58 8.00
CA GLU A 210 -8.62 -8.40 7.70
C GLU A 210 -8.82 -7.87 6.29
N ILE A 211 -9.79 -8.42 5.57
CA ILE A 211 -10.34 -7.89 4.33
C ILE A 211 -11.86 -7.96 4.45
N GLN A 212 -12.54 -6.83 4.30
CA GLN A 212 -13.99 -6.75 4.45
C GLN A 212 -14.62 -5.79 3.44
N GLU A 213 -15.70 -6.20 2.80
CA GLU A 213 -16.58 -5.30 2.07
C GLU A 213 -17.51 -4.56 3.03
N LYS A 214 -17.38 -3.23 3.13
CA LYS A 214 -18.24 -2.37 3.95
C LYS A 214 -18.20 -0.93 3.45
N LYS A 215 -19.23 -0.16 3.76
CA LYS A 215 -19.31 1.26 3.37
C LYS A 215 -18.17 2.07 3.99
N ALA A 216 -17.44 2.82 3.17
CA ALA A 216 -16.41 3.75 3.61
C ALA A 216 -17.01 4.91 4.44
N PRO A 217 -16.25 5.45 5.41
CA PRO A 217 -16.61 6.68 6.11
C PRO A 217 -16.85 7.83 5.12
N ALA A 218 -17.86 8.67 5.37
CA ALA A 218 -18.19 9.77 4.45
C ALA A 218 -17.06 10.80 4.30
N ASN A 219 -16.26 10.97 5.36
CA ASN A 219 -15.13 11.89 5.45
C ASN A 219 -13.79 11.22 5.12
N LEU A 220 -13.79 10.03 4.50
CA LEU A 220 -12.57 9.26 4.24
C LEU A 220 -11.52 10.03 3.43
N PHE A 221 -11.95 10.92 2.53
CA PHE A 221 -11.09 11.70 1.66
C PHE A 221 -10.85 13.13 2.16
N ASP A 222 -11.38 13.49 3.34
CA ASP A 222 -11.25 14.84 3.88
C ASP A 222 -9.88 15.04 4.53
N ILE A 223 -9.31 16.23 4.34
CA ILE A 223 -8.15 16.66 5.12
C ILE A 223 -8.66 17.09 6.51
N PRO A 224 -8.12 16.56 7.61
CA PRO A 224 -8.59 16.92 8.94
C PRO A 224 -8.42 18.41 9.23
N ALA A 225 -9.35 18.97 10.01
CA ALA A 225 -9.27 20.37 10.41
C ALA A 225 -8.00 20.65 11.24
N GLY A 226 -7.44 21.86 11.06
CA GLY A 226 -6.26 22.32 11.81
C GLY A 226 -4.91 21.87 11.23
N TYR A 227 -4.90 21.26 10.03
CA TYR A 227 -3.67 20.90 9.32
C TYR A 227 -3.21 22.03 8.40
N THR A 228 -1.91 22.22 8.31
CA THR A 228 -1.30 23.28 7.49
C THR A 228 -0.73 22.73 6.18
N LYS A 229 -1.06 23.35 5.05
CA LYS A 229 -0.51 22.95 3.75
C LYS A 229 0.97 23.33 3.63
N LYS A 230 1.79 22.41 3.11
CA LYS A 230 3.18 22.62 2.68
C LYS A 230 3.30 22.41 1.18
N ASP A 231 4.35 22.96 0.59
CA ASP A 231 4.62 22.82 -0.85
C ASP A 231 5.28 21.48 -1.20
N ARG A 232 6.09 20.93 -0.29
CA ARG A 232 6.89 19.70 -0.50
C ARG A 232 6.98 18.86 0.76
N LEU A 233 7.30 17.59 0.58
CA LEU A 233 7.61 16.68 1.68
C LEU A 233 8.98 17.03 2.27
N SER A 234 9.11 16.81 3.56
CA SER A 234 10.36 16.93 4.31
C SER A 234 11.16 15.63 4.14
N PRO A 235 12.51 15.64 4.22
CA PRO A 235 13.31 14.42 4.13
C PRO A 235 12.91 13.32 5.15
N GLY A 236 12.40 13.70 6.33
CA GLY A 236 11.89 12.77 7.33
C GLY A 236 10.58 12.05 6.97
N ASP A 237 9.83 12.58 6.01
CA ASP A 237 8.52 12.04 5.60
C ASP A 237 8.67 10.81 4.69
N PHE A 238 9.84 10.65 4.05
CA PHE A 238 10.16 9.52 3.17
C PHE A 238 10.98 8.42 3.86
N LEU A 239 11.62 8.73 4.98
CA LEU A 239 12.56 7.82 5.67
C LEU A 239 11.90 7.03 6.80
N SER A 240 10.56 7.01 6.92
CA SER A 240 9.89 6.40 8.05
C SER A 240 9.58 4.91 7.82
N ASN A 241 10.58 4.06 8.04
CA ASN A 241 10.39 2.99 9.04
C ASN A 241 10.72 3.58 10.42
N ARG A 242 9.96 4.60 10.84
CA ARG A 242 9.96 5.07 12.23
C ARG A 242 8.90 4.32 13.00
#